data_AF-A0A5K1C6G7-F1
#
_entry.id   AF-A0A5K1C6G7-F1
#
_cell.length_a   1.000
_cell.length_b   1.000
_cell.length_c   1.000
_cell.angle_alpha   90.00
_cell.angle_beta   90.00
_cell.angle_gamma   90.00
#
_symmetry.space_group_name_H-M   'P 1'
#
loop_
_entity.id
_entity.type
_entity.pdbx_description
1 polymer ?
#
loop_
_entity_poly.entity_id
_entity_poly.type
_entity_poly.pdbx_seq_one_letter_code
_entity_poly.pdbx_strand_id
1 'polypeptide(L)' 'VIDGHLLKESNDIATEKLTAWNELLVMIMEIGLSCSLESSIVRMDVKE' A
#
# COMPACT_ATOMS: atom_id res chain seq x y z
N VAL A 1 29.21 3.52 -24.78
CA VAL A 1 28.72 2.32 -24.06
C VAL A 1 28.11 2.82 -22.77
N ILE A 2 26.81 2.57 -22.53
CA ILE A 2 26.19 2.90 -21.23
C ILE A 2 26.70 1.88 -20.22
N ASP A 3 27.11 2.35 -19.05
CA ASP A 3 27.61 1.49 -17.98
C ASP A 3 26.46 0.61 -17.45
N GLY A 4 26.57 -0.71 -17.63
CA GLY A 4 25.56 -1.67 -17.20
C GLY A 4 25.38 -1.71 -15.69
N HIS A 5 26.39 -1.25 -14.92
CA HIS A 5 26.30 -1.16 -13.47
C HIS A 5 25.27 -0.09 -13.04
N LEU A 6 25.31 1.09 -13.69
CA LEU A 6 24.37 2.19 -13.42
C LEU A 6 22.92 1.82 -13.77
N LEU A 7 22.73 1.05 -14.84
CA LEU A 7 21.40 0.57 -15.23
C LEU A 7 20.82 -0.42 -14.21
N LYS A 8 21.65 -1.32 -13.69
CA LYS A 8 21.24 -2.28 -12.67
C LYS A 8 20.88 -1.59 -11.35
N GLU A 9 21.75 -0.70 -10.88
CA GLU A 9 21.49 0.10 -9.68
C GLU A 9 20.19 0.93 -9.80
N SER A 10 19.97 1.56 -10.95
CA SER A 10 18.72 2.30 -11.21
C SER A 10 17.47 1.41 -11.17
N ASN A 11 17.56 0.18 -11.68
CA ASN A 11 16.44 -0.76 -11.69
C ASN A 11 16.18 -1.35 -10.30
N ASP A 12 17.23 -1.59 -9.52
CA ASP A 12 17.12 -2.07 -8.14
C ASP A 12 16.44 -0.99 -7.26
N ILE A 13 16.86 0.27 -7.37
CA ILE A 13 16.21 1.41 -6.70
C ILE A 13 14.74 1.56 -7.13
N ALA A 14 14.46 1.40 -8.42
CA ALA A 14 13.08 1.46 -8.92
C ALA A 14 12.22 0.34 -8.33
N THR A 15 12.78 -0.87 -8.21
CA THR A 15 12.11 -2.05 -7.64
C THR A 15 11.84 -1.87 -6.16
N GLU A 16 12.81 -1.42 -5.37
CA GLU A 16 12.63 -1.10 -3.94
C GLU A 16 11.54 -0.04 -3.73
N LYS A 17 11.57 1.02 -4.55
CA LYS A 17 10.53 2.05 -4.49
C LYS A 17 9.15 1.47 -4.80
N LEU A 18 9.02 0.67 -5.85
CA LEU A 18 7.76 -0.01 -6.20
C LEU A 18 7.26 -0.92 -5.08
N THR A 19 8.16 -1.67 -4.43
CA THR A 19 7.82 -2.50 -3.27
C THR A 19 7.27 -1.66 -2.13
N ALA A 20 7.93 -0.55 -1.76
CA ALA A 20 7.45 0.36 -0.72
C ALA A 20 6.07 0.99 -1.05
N TRP A 21 5.83 1.33 -2.33
CA TRP A 21 4.52 1.82 -2.77
C TRP A 21 3.43 0.74 -2.67
N ASN A 22 3.75 -0.51 -3.00
CA ASN A 22 2.81 -1.62 -2.87
C ASN A 22 2.45 -1.87 -1.40
N GLU A 23 3.43 -1.85 -0.49
CA GLU A 23 3.20 -1.96 0.95
C GLU A 23 2.32 -0.83 1.49
N LEU A 24 2.58 0.41 1.05
CA LEU A 24 1.78 1.57 1.43
C LEU A 24 0.32 1.43 0.93
N LEU A 25 0.12 0.95 -0.30
CA LEU A 25 -1.22 0.72 -0.85
C LEU A 25 -1.99 -0.35 -0.05
N VAL A 26 -1.32 -1.43 0.34
CA VAL A 26 -1.91 -2.47 1.20
C VAL A 26 -2.35 -1.88 2.53
N MET A 27 -1.47 -1.11 3.19
CA MET A 27 -1.78 -0.45 4.46
C MET A 27 -3.00 0.47 4.35
N ILE A 28 -3.11 1.26 3.28
CA ILE A 28 -4.27 2.14 3.04
C ILE A 28 -5.55 1.33 2.85
N MET A 29 -5.49 0.21 2.10
CA MET A 29 -6.65 -0.66 1.91
C MET A 29 -7.10 -1.32 3.23
N GLU A 30 -6.16 -1.76 4.06
CA GLU A 30 -6.45 -2.33 5.38
C GLU A 30 -7.10 -1.30 6.33
N ILE A 31 -6.60 -0.07 6.34
CA ILE A 31 -7.20 1.04 7.09
C ILE A 31 -8.61 1.32 6.58
N GLY A 32 -8.79 1.47 5.27
CA GLY A 32 -10.10 1.74 4.67
C GLY A 32 -11.12 0.64 4.96
N LEU A 33 -10.70 -0.62 4.90
CA LEU A 33 -11.53 -1.76 5.25
C LEU A 33 -11.91 -1.77 6.73
N SER A 34 -10.94 -1.48 7.62
CA SER A 34 -11.16 -1.42 9.07
C SER A 34 -12.15 -0.30 9.44
N CYS A 35 -11.99 0.89 8.84
CA CYS A 35 -12.93 2.00 9.02
C CYS A 35 -14.34 1.67 8.50
N SER A 36 -14.44 0.94 7.38
CA SER A 36 -15.73 0.48 6.86
C SER A 36 -16.39 -0.53 7.78
N LEU A 37 -15.62 -1.47 8.34
CA LEU A 37 -16.12 -2.49 9.25
C LEU A 37 -16.66 -1.84 10.53
N GLU A 38 -15.89 -0.92 11.12
CA GLU A 38 -16.29 -0.20 12.33
C GLU A 38 -17.51 0.70 12.08
N SER A 39 -17.57 1.40 10.94
CA SER A 39 -18.77 2.14 10.54
C SER A 39 -20.00 1.25 10.36
N SER A 40 -19.82 0.05 9.80
CA SER A 40 -20.92 -0.87 9.57
C SER A 40 -21.41 -1.51 10.88
N ILE A 41 -20.51 -1.80 11.82
CA ILE A 41 -20.86 -2.29 13.17
C ILE A 41 -21.61 -1.22 13.95
N VAL A 42 -21.10 0.02 13.99
CA VAL A 42 -21.77 1.16 14.66
C VAL A 42 -23.17 1.41 14.09
N ARG A 43 -23.35 1.28 12.77
CA ARG A 43 -24.66 1.48 12.13
C ARG A 43 -25.65 0.33 12.37
N MET A 44 -25.14 -0.87 12.65
CA MET A 44 -25.96 -2.07 12.91
C MET A 44 -26.31 -2.21 14.40
N ASP A 45 -25.51 -1.63 15.30
CA ASP A 45 -25.69 -1.62 16.77
C ASP A 45 -26.65 -0.52 17.25
N VAL A 46 -26.95 0.49 16.42
CA VAL A 46 -28.11 1.38 16.62
C VAL A 46 -29.38 0.60 16.28
N LYS A 47 -29.76 -0.32 17.18
CA LYS A 47 -31.16 -0.69 17.37
C LYS A 47 -31.76 0.30 18.36
N GLU A 48 -32.78 1.01 17.89
CA GLU A 48 -33.78 1.70 18.70
C GLU A 48 -34.34 0.79 19.81
#